data_AF-E6WZ85-F1
#
_entry.id   AF-E6WZ85-F1
#
_cell.length_a   1.000
_cell.length_b   1.000
_cell.length_c   1.000
_cell.angle_alpha   90.00
_cell.angle_beta   90.00
_cell.angle_gamma   90.00
#
_symmetry.space_group_name_H-M   'P 1'
#
loop_
_entity.id
_entity.type
_entity.pdbx_description
1 polymer ?
#
loop_
_entity_poly.entity_id
_entity_poly.type
_entity_poly.pdbx_seq_one_letter_code
_entity_poly.pdbx_strand_id
1 'polypeptide(L)'
;MAVLRKRIGPGLTLLRTELFPCRLPAQTLRRGEREAWIGIGGNLGDVPRRFEHLRHALARSSGIRVLECSPILINPPFGYLEQPDFYNAVLRIATTLSPMELLRRLQGIERRFGRVRTFKDAPRTLDLDILFYGEQRVDLPDLQIPHPHWQDRDSVRLPLSWMRSRLPLRAIRKLKRRRGEADTAP
;
A
#
# COMPACT_ATOMS: atom_id res chain seq x y z
N MET A 1 3.44 -17.52 -18.93
CA MET A 1 3.74 -16.13 -18.54
C MET A 1 4.94 -16.16 -17.60
N ALA A 2 6.02 -15.43 -17.92
CA ALA A 2 7.30 -15.54 -17.21
C ALA A 2 7.33 -14.62 -15.97
N VAL A 3 7.35 -15.22 -14.79
CA VAL A 3 7.58 -14.53 -13.52
C VAL A 3 9.08 -14.33 -13.34
N LEU A 4 9.55 -13.09 -13.23
CA LEU A 4 10.96 -12.79 -13.04
C LEU A 4 11.26 -12.54 -11.56
N ARG A 5 12.21 -13.31 -11.01
CA ARG A 5 12.71 -13.18 -9.63
C ARG A 5 14.15 -12.70 -9.63
N LYS A 6 14.46 -11.72 -8.78
CA LYS A 6 15.82 -11.19 -8.59
C LYS A 6 16.10 -10.96 -7.11
N ARG A 7 17.11 -11.64 -6.56
CA ARG A 7 17.60 -11.35 -5.20
C ARG A 7 18.26 -9.97 -5.19
N ILE A 8 17.93 -9.15 -4.19
CA ILE A 8 18.43 -7.78 -4.03
C ILE A 8 19.18 -7.55 -2.71
N GLY A 9 19.16 -8.54 -1.83
CA GLY A 9 19.87 -8.51 -0.55
C GLY A 9 19.57 -9.77 0.28
N PRO A 10 20.14 -9.87 1.49
CA PRO A 10 19.84 -10.97 2.42
C PRO A 10 18.34 -11.03 2.73
N GLY A 11 17.68 -12.15 2.43
CA GLY A 11 16.23 -12.32 2.64
C GLY A 11 15.32 -11.48 1.74
N LEU A 12 15.88 -10.68 0.82
CA LEU A 12 15.10 -9.74 0.00
C LEU A 12 15.11 -10.15 -1.47
N THR A 13 13.91 -10.34 -2.03
CA THR A 13 13.73 -10.69 -3.45
C THR A 13 12.74 -9.76 -4.12
N LEU A 14 13.07 -9.25 -5.30
CA LEU A 14 12.14 -8.59 -6.19
C LEU A 14 11.49 -9.61 -7.13
N LEU A 15 10.19 -9.47 -7.26
CA LEU A 15 9.34 -10.26 -8.13
C LEU A 15 8.63 -9.33 -9.11
N ARG A 16 8.66 -9.70 -10.38
CA ARG A 16 7.88 -9.08 -11.45
C ARG A 16 6.93 -10.10 -12.06
N THR A 17 5.71 -9.68 -12.27
CA THR A 17 4.65 -10.48 -12.90
C THR A 17 4.09 -9.72 -14.10
N GLU A 18 3.06 -10.27 -14.73
CA GLU A 18 2.38 -9.63 -15.87
C GLU A 18 1.82 -8.25 -15.49
N LEU A 19 1.36 -8.09 -14.25
CA LEU A 19 0.68 -6.87 -13.79
C LEU A 19 1.48 -6.06 -12.78
N PHE A 20 2.68 -6.49 -12.39
CA PHE A 20 3.54 -5.82 -11.42
C PHE A 20 5.01 -5.80 -11.87
N PRO A 21 5.67 -4.63 -11.98
CA PRO A 21 5.10 -3.29 -11.86
C PRO A 21 4.18 -2.93 -13.03
N CYS A 22 3.39 -1.88 -12.84
CA CYS A 22 2.47 -1.36 -13.84
C CYS A 22 2.49 0.16 -13.85
N ARG A 23 2.22 0.75 -15.01
CA ARG A 23 2.09 2.20 -15.16
C ARG A 23 1.11 2.51 -16.27
N LEU A 24 0.03 3.22 -15.95
CA LEU A 24 -0.90 3.69 -16.97
C LEU A 24 -0.39 4.98 -17.63
N PRO A 25 -0.63 5.18 -18.94
CA PRO A 25 -0.15 6.36 -19.67
C PRO A 25 -0.82 7.67 -19.21
N ALA A 26 -2.12 7.64 -18.89
CA ALA A 26 -2.86 8.79 -18.36
C ALA A 26 -2.77 8.86 -16.82
N GLN A 27 -1.64 9.36 -16.33
CA GLN A 27 -1.35 9.50 -14.90
C GLN A 27 -1.97 10.74 -14.24
N THR A 28 -2.60 11.62 -15.02
CA THR A 28 -3.19 12.87 -14.52
C THR A 28 -4.47 12.59 -13.73
N LEU A 29 -4.64 13.32 -12.63
CA LEU A 29 -5.88 13.31 -11.85
C LEU A 29 -6.99 14.04 -12.61
N ARG A 30 -8.19 13.46 -12.59
CA ARG A 30 -9.40 14.07 -13.14
C ARG A 30 -10.01 15.02 -12.11
N ARG A 31 -10.91 15.90 -12.55
CA ARG A 31 -11.66 16.78 -11.65
C ARG A 31 -12.38 15.92 -10.58
N GLY A 32 -12.19 16.29 -9.31
CA GLY A 32 -12.76 15.57 -8.18
C GLY A 32 -11.95 14.38 -7.67
N GLU A 33 -10.92 13.93 -8.41
CA GLU A 33 -10.02 12.89 -7.91
C GLU A 33 -8.97 13.47 -6.94
N ARG A 34 -8.49 12.60 -6.06
CA ARG A 34 -7.34 12.80 -5.19
C ARG A 34 -6.39 11.63 -5.39
N GLU A 35 -5.09 11.89 -5.24
CA GLU A 35 -4.10 10.82 -5.24
C GLU A 35 -4.10 10.12 -3.88
N ALA A 36 -4.02 8.80 -3.88
CA ALA A 36 -3.73 8.03 -2.67
C ALA A 36 -2.69 6.95 -2.97
N TRP A 37 -1.96 6.53 -1.94
CA TRP A 37 -0.93 5.52 -2.03
C TRP A 37 -1.26 4.39 -1.06
N ILE A 38 -1.35 3.18 -1.59
CA ILE A 38 -1.82 2.02 -0.85
C ILE A 38 -0.70 1.00 -0.75
N GLY A 39 -0.35 0.60 0.47
CA GLY A 39 0.49 -0.56 0.72
C GLY A 39 -0.34 -1.82 0.56
N ILE A 40 0.21 -2.83 -0.10
CA ILE A 40 -0.39 -4.15 -0.22
C ILE A 40 0.55 -5.16 0.43
N GLY A 41 0.02 -6.03 1.27
CA GLY A 41 0.75 -7.14 1.89
C GLY A 41 -0.02 -8.46 1.83
N GLY A 42 0.70 -9.58 1.86
CA GLY A 42 0.11 -10.91 2.03
C GLY A 42 1.17 -12.01 2.01
N ASN A 43 0.90 -13.13 2.67
CA ASN A 43 1.85 -14.25 2.76
C ASN A 43 1.21 -15.65 2.67
N LEU A 44 -0.11 -15.75 2.52
CA LEU A 44 -0.81 -17.05 2.44
C LEU A 44 -1.18 -17.44 1.00
N GLY A 45 -0.87 -18.67 0.59
CA GLY A 45 -1.26 -19.21 -0.72
C GLY A 45 -0.59 -18.50 -1.91
N ASP A 46 -1.28 -18.44 -3.06
CA ASP A 46 -0.75 -17.80 -4.28
C ASP A 46 -0.88 -16.27 -4.22
N VAL A 47 0.04 -15.64 -3.50
CA VAL A 47 0.04 -14.17 -3.30
C VAL A 47 0.26 -13.38 -4.59
N PRO A 48 1.20 -13.75 -5.50
CA PRO A 48 1.36 -13.05 -6.77
C PRO A 48 0.06 -13.00 -7.58
N ARG A 49 -0.61 -14.14 -7.78
CA ARG A 49 -1.90 -14.19 -8.48
C ARG A 49 -2.99 -13.41 -7.73
N ARG A 50 -2.96 -13.42 -6.39
CA ARG A 50 -3.89 -12.62 -5.59
C ARG A 50 -3.71 -11.13 -5.82
N PHE A 51 -2.48 -10.63 -5.90
CA PHE A 51 -2.20 -9.22 -6.19
C PHE A 51 -2.68 -8.83 -7.59
N GLU A 52 -2.54 -9.73 -8.57
CA GLU A 52 -3.09 -9.56 -9.91
C GLU A 52 -4.62 -9.46 -9.88
N HIS A 53 -5.29 -10.37 -9.18
CA HIS A 53 -6.75 -10.30 -8.97
C HIS A 53 -7.18 -9.04 -8.23
N LEU A 54 -6.40 -8.58 -7.23
CA LEU A 54 -6.65 -7.31 -6.54
C LEU A 54 -6.63 -6.13 -7.51
N ARG A 55 -5.64 -6.06 -8.40
CA ARG A 55 -5.55 -4.98 -9.39
C ARG A 55 -6.79 -4.93 -10.27
N HIS A 56 -7.28 -6.09 -10.70
CA HIS A 56 -8.53 -6.21 -11.44
C HIS A 56 -9.76 -5.82 -10.61
N ALA A 57 -9.81 -6.16 -9.32
CA ALA A 57 -10.90 -5.77 -8.42
C ALA A 57 -10.92 -4.24 -8.19
N LEU A 58 -9.76 -3.61 -8.03
CA LEU A 58 -9.63 -2.16 -7.89
C LEU A 58 -10.02 -1.44 -9.18
N ALA A 59 -9.63 -1.95 -10.34
CA ALA A 59 -10.01 -1.38 -11.64
C ALA A 59 -11.53 -1.40 -11.89
N ARG A 60 -12.26 -2.35 -11.26
CA ARG A 60 -13.73 -2.44 -11.31
C ARG A 60 -14.41 -1.69 -10.16
N SER A 61 -13.66 -1.16 -9.20
CA SER A 61 -14.22 -0.45 -8.06
C SER A 61 -14.55 0.99 -8.44
N SER A 62 -15.82 1.36 -8.37
CA SER A 62 -16.26 2.74 -8.58
C SER A 62 -15.47 3.72 -7.70
N GLY A 63 -14.99 4.80 -8.31
CA GLY A 63 -14.24 5.84 -7.60
C GLY A 63 -12.78 5.48 -7.30
N ILE A 64 -12.22 4.38 -7.84
CA ILE A 64 -10.79 4.05 -7.73
C ILE A 64 -10.22 3.79 -9.12
N ARG A 65 -9.02 4.33 -9.38
CA ARG A 65 -8.27 4.10 -10.60
C ARG A 65 -6.79 3.89 -10.28
N VAL A 66 -6.28 2.70 -10.56
CA VAL A 66 -4.85 2.39 -10.36
C VAL A 66 -4.02 3.12 -11.41
N LEU A 67 -3.07 3.94 -10.99
CA LEU A 67 -2.22 4.73 -11.88
C LEU A 67 -0.84 4.09 -12.07
N GLU A 68 -0.33 3.46 -11.01
CA GLU A 68 0.99 2.85 -10.96
C GLU A 68 1.06 1.80 -9.86
N CYS A 69 1.93 0.80 -10.04
CA CYS A 69 2.28 -0.15 -9.01
C CYS A 69 3.77 -0.49 -9.06
N SER A 70 4.37 -0.68 -7.88
CA SER A 70 5.76 -1.13 -7.74
C SER A 70 5.93 -2.58 -8.21
N PRO A 71 7.18 -3.07 -8.37
CA PRO A 71 7.44 -4.51 -8.30
C PRO A 71 7.01 -5.06 -6.93
N ILE A 72 6.88 -6.39 -6.83
CA ILE A 72 6.58 -7.06 -5.57
C ILE A 72 7.89 -7.34 -4.84
N LEU A 73 8.00 -6.91 -3.60
CA LEU A 73 9.08 -7.27 -2.68
C LEU A 73 8.67 -8.52 -1.90
N ILE A 74 9.56 -9.48 -1.81
CA ILE A 74 9.47 -10.60 -0.87
C ILE A 74 10.48 -10.34 0.24
N ASN A 75 10.03 -10.35 1.49
CA ASN A 75 10.88 -10.17 2.67
C ASN A 75 10.38 -11.02 3.86
N PRO A 76 11.25 -11.29 4.85
CA PRO A 76 10.89 -12.08 6.01
C PRO A 76 9.74 -11.45 6.81
N PRO A 77 8.96 -12.25 7.55
CA PRO A 77 7.91 -11.73 8.41
C PRO A 77 8.48 -10.88 9.56
N PHE A 78 7.62 -10.02 10.10
CA PHE A 78 7.90 -9.21 11.28
C PHE A 78 6.89 -9.55 12.38
N GLY A 79 7.34 -9.54 13.64
CA GLY A 79 6.52 -9.93 14.79
C GLY A 79 6.50 -11.45 14.94
N TYR A 80 5.41 -12.11 14.52
CA TYR A 80 5.31 -13.57 14.53
C TYR A 80 6.21 -14.17 13.43
N LEU A 81 7.20 -14.99 13.78
CA LEU A 81 8.22 -15.45 12.81
C LEU A 81 7.91 -16.81 12.17
N GLU A 82 7.07 -17.63 12.80
CA GLU A 82 6.68 -18.95 12.29
C GLU A 82 5.59 -18.83 11.21
N GLN A 83 5.91 -18.11 10.14
CA GLN A 83 5.02 -17.90 9.01
C GLN A 83 5.80 -17.69 7.71
N PRO A 84 5.17 -17.83 6.53
CA PRO A 84 5.83 -17.59 5.26
C PRO A 84 6.27 -16.12 5.11
N ASP A 85 7.27 -15.91 4.26
CA ASP A 85 7.70 -14.58 3.82
C ASP A 85 6.53 -13.76 3.25
N PHE A 86 6.56 -12.46 3.51
CA PHE A 86 5.57 -11.53 3.00
C PHE A 86 5.92 -11.04 1.60
N TYR A 87 4.89 -10.96 0.77
CA TYR A 87 4.91 -10.25 -0.49
C TYR A 87 4.30 -8.87 -0.24
N ASN A 88 5.03 -7.83 -0.64
CA ASN A 88 4.67 -6.45 -0.41
C ASN A 88 4.80 -5.63 -1.70
N ALA A 89 3.83 -4.76 -1.95
CA ALA A 89 3.86 -3.83 -3.08
C ALA A 89 3.19 -2.52 -2.70
N VAL A 90 3.40 -1.47 -3.50
CA VAL A 90 2.70 -0.19 -3.33
C VAL A 90 1.96 0.15 -4.62
N LEU A 91 0.73 0.59 -4.46
CA LEU A 91 -0.10 1.17 -5.52
C LEU A 91 -0.16 2.68 -5.37
N ARG A 92 -0.08 3.40 -6.49
CA ARG A 92 -0.53 4.77 -6.61
C ARG A 92 -1.88 4.77 -7.31
N ILE A 93 -2.88 5.39 -6.70
CA ILE A 93 -4.25 5.43 -7.21
C ILE A 93 -4.75 6.88 -7.31
N ALA A 94 -5.69 7.10 -8.23
CA ALA A 94 -6.62 8.22 -8.17
C ALA A 94 -7.94 7.74 -7.56
N THR A 95 -8.55 8.55 -6.70
CA THR A 95 -9.82 8.21 -6.06
C THR A 95 -10.72 9.43 -5.90
N THR A 96 -12.03 9.25 -6.03
CA THR A 96 -13.04 10.27 -5.68
C THR A 96 -13.61 10.07 -4.27
N LEU A 97 -13.26 8.95 -3.61
CA LEU A 97 -13.70 8.60 -2.26
C LEU A 97 -12.90 9.36 -1.22
N SER A 98 -13.57 9.88 -0.18
CA SER A 98 -12.89 10.41 1.02
C SER A 98 -12.01 9.35 1.71
N PRO A 99 -11.07 9.74 2.60
CA PRO A 99 -10.20 8.79 3.28
C PRO A 99 -10.95 7.66 4.00
N MET A 100 -12.05 7.96 4.69
CA MET A 100 -12.85 6.96 5.40
C MET A 100 -13.69 6.08 4.46
N GLU A 101 -14.17 6.61 3.34
CA GLU A 101 -14.82 5.80 2.31
C GLU A 101 -13.83 4.85 1.62
N LEU A 102 -12.62 5.34 1.34
CA LEU A 102 -11.53 4.54 0.81
C LEU A 102 -11.15 3.42 1.79
N LEU A 103 -10.99 3.74 3.08
CA LEU A 103 -10.69 2.73 4.10
C LEU A 103 -11.75 1.62 4.13
N ARG A 104 -13.04 2.00 4.20
CA ARG A 104 -14.15 1.03 4.18
C ARG A 104 -14.16 0.19 2.90
N ARG A 105 -13.84 0.80 1.75
CA ARG A 105 -13.74 0.10 0.47
C ARG A 105 -12.62 -0.94 0.47
N LEU A 106 -11.43 -0.56 0.96
CA LEU A 106 -10.27 -1.45 1.03
C LEU A 106 -10.53 -2.60 2.00
N GLN A 107 -11.06 -2.34 3.20
CA GLN A 107 -11.45 -3.40 4.14
C GLN A 107 -12.50 -4.36 3.54
N GLY A 108 -13.45 -3.84 2.75
CA GLY A 108 -14.40 -4.67 2.01
C GLY A 108 -13.75 -5.54 0.94
N ILE A 109 -12.69 -5.05 0.29
CA ILE A 109 -11.88 -5.85 -0.63
C ILE A 109 -11.16 -6.95 0.15
N GLU A 110 -10.47 -6.64 1.24
CA GLU A 110 -9.76 -7.65 2.05
C GLU A 110 -10.65 -8.80 2.49
N ARG A 111 -11.87 -8.50 2.97
CA ARG A 111 -12.84 -9.54 3.35
C ARG A 111 -13.21 -10.45 2.18
N ARG A 112 -13.44 -9.90 0.98
CA ARG A 112 -13.71 -10.70 -0.24
C ARG A 112 -12.51 -11.55 -0.67
N PHE A 113 -11.31 -11.15 -0.27
CA PHE A 113 -10.07 -11.89 -0.51
C PHE A 113 -9.72 -12.84 0.66
N GLY A 114 -10.65 -13.05 1.59
CA GLY A 114 -10.52 -14.03 2.68
C GLY A 114 -9.65 -13.58 3.84
N ARG A 115 -9.46 -12.27 4.06
CA ARG A 115 -8.73 -11.79 5.24
C ARG A 115 -9.50 -12.14 6.51
N VAL A 116 -8.88 -12.93 7.39
CA VAL A 116 -9.36 -13.24 8.74
C VAL A 116 -8.38 -12.63 9.75
N ARG A 117 -8.90 -11.95 10.78
CA ARG A 117 -8.09 -11.38 11.86
C ARG A 117 -8.17 -12.31 13.07
N THR A 118 -7.09 -13.06 13.32
CA THR A 118 -7.03 -14.03 14.44
C THR A 118 -6.23 -13.49 15.62
N PHE A 119 -4.95 -13.18 15.41
CA PHE A 119 -4.06 -12.62 16.44
C PHE A 119 -3.13 -11.55 15.83
N LYS A 120 -2.41 -10.82 16.69
CA LYS A 120 -1.48 -9.78 16.28
C LYS A 120 -0.38 -10.38 15.39
N ASP A 121 -0.10 -9.73 14.25
CA ASP A 121 0.91 -10.15 13.27
C ASP A 121 0.65 -11.52 12.61
N ALA A 122 -0.57 -12.05 12.70
CA ALA A 122 -0.95 -13.32 12.06
C ALA A 122 -0.75 -13.32 10.53
N PRO A 123 -0.52 -14.49 9.91
CA PRO A 123 -0.50 -14.64 8.47
C PRO A 123 -1.81 -14.16 7.84
N ARG A 124 -1.74 -13.58 6.64
CA ARG A 124 -2.91 -12.98 5.98
C ARG A 124 -2.89 -13.20 4.49
N THR A 125 -4.10 -13.35 3.93
CA THR A 125 -4.29 -13.44 2.48
C THR A 125 -4.01 -12.11 1.81
N LEU A 126 -4.53 -11.02 2.36
CA LEU A 126 -4.39 -9.67 1.84
C LEU A 126 -4.48 -8.63 2.97
N ASP A 127 -3.63 -7.62 2.91
CA ASP A 127 -3.60 -6.43 3.76
C ASP A 127 -3.49 -5.19 2.87
N LEU A 128 -4.31 -4.17 3.12
CA LEU A 128 -4.39 -2.92 2.35
C LEU A 128 -4.35 -1.73 3.29
N ASP A 129 -3.21 -1.03 3.30
CA ASP A 129 -2.98 0.13 4.16
C ASP A 129 -2.97 1.43 3.34
N ILE A 130 -3.72 2.45 3.79
CA ILE A 130 -3.62 3.80 3.21
C ILE A 130 -2.36 4.46 3.76
N LEU A 131 -1.32 4.59 2.92
CA LEU A 131 -0.05 5.21 3.30
C LEU A 131 -0.12 6.74 3.25
N PHE A 132 -0.71 7.26 2.16
CA PHE A 132 -0.84 8.69 1.89
C PHE A 132 -2.15 8.98 1.18
N TYR A 133 -2.70 10.18 1.40
CA TYR A 133 -3.90 10.66 0.72
C TYR A 133 -3.75 12.15 0.41
N GLY A 134 -3.38 12.47 -0.83
CA GLY A 134 -3.00 13.82 -1.27
C GLY A 134 -2.02 14.47 -0.31
N GLU A 135 -2.34 15.70 0.10
CA GLU A 135 -1.63 16.43 1.15
C GLU A 135 -2.42 16.45 2.47
N GLN A 136 -3.37 15.52 2.66
CA GLN A 136 -4.20 15.49 3.86
C GLN A 136 -3.47 14.81 5.02
N ARG A 137 -3.74 15.32 6.21
CA ARG A 137 -3.50 14.62 7.46
C ARG A 137 -4.83 14.15 8.03
N VAL A 138 -4.87 12.89 8.45
CA VAL A 138 -6.02 12.29 9.12
C VAL A 138 -5.51 11.72 10.43
N ASP A 139 -6.20 12.04 11.52
CA ASP A 139 -5.87 11.58 12.86
C ASP A 139 -7.16 11.12 13.54
N LEU A 140 -7.61 9.93 13.13
CA LEU A 140 -8.82 9.29 13.64
C LEU A 140 -8.43 7.97 14.30
N PRO A 141 -9.23 7.45 15.25
CA PRO A 141 -8.95 6.17 15.92
C PRO A 141 -8.69 5.02 14.94
N ASP A 142 -9.42 4.99 13.83
CA ASP A 142 -9.35 3.91 12.83
C ASP A 142 -8.48 4.26 11.62
N LEU A 143 -7.97 5.49 11.50
CA LEU A 143 -7.23 5.94 10.33
C LEU A 143 -6.25 7.06 10.65
N GLN A 144 -4.96 6.78 10.45
CA GLN A 144 -3.90 7.77 10.54
C GLN A 144 -3.21 7.95 9.19
N ILE A 145 -3.18 9.18 8.69
CA ILE A 145 -2.54 9.56 7.43
C ILE A 145 -1.64 10.78 7.67
N PRO A 146 -0.36 10.75 7.27
CA PRO A 146 0.37 9.61 6.70
C PRO A 146 0.45 8.42 7.66
N HIS A 147 0.50 7.20 7.13
CA HIS A 147 0.57 5.99 7.97
C HIS A 147 1.80 6.06 8.91
N PRO A 148 1.65 5.95 10.24
CA PRO A 148 2.68 6.37 11.21
C PRO A 148 4.05 5.70 10.99
N HIS A 149 4.06 4.42 10.62
CA HIS A 149 5.28 3.60 10.49
C HIS A 149 5.76 3.40 9.04
N TRP A 150 5.28 4.19 8.07
CA TRP A 150 5.62 3.95 6.66
C TRP A 150 7.14 4.08 6.37
N GLN A 151 7.86 4.90 7.13
CA GLN A 151 9.30 5.15 6.93
C GLN A 151 10.19 4.04 7.48
N ASP A 152 9.73 3.39 8.56
CA ASP A 152 10.50 2.40 9.30
C ASP A 152 10.30 0.98 8.75
N ARG A 153 9.40 0.83 7.78
CA ARG A 153 9.04 -0.45 7.17
C ARG A 153 9.67 -0.60 5.80
N ASP A 154 10.59 -1.55 5.68
CA ASP A 154 11.17 -1.93 4.39
C ASP A 154 10.12 -2.45 3.41
N SER A 155 9.08 -3.13 3.91
CA SER A 155 7.90 -3.55 3.14
C SER A 155 7.15 -2.40 2.45
N VAL A 156 7.41 -1.14 2.85
CA VAL A 156 6.84 0.05 2.22
C VAL A 156 7.92 0.86 1.51
N ARG A 157 9.02 1.17 2.22
CA ARG A 157 10.12 2.02 1.74
C ARG A 157 10.80 1.45 0.49
N LEU A 158 11.06 0.15 0.48
CA LEU A 158 11.72 -0.49 -0.66
C LEU A 158 10.79 -0.48 -1.88
N PRO A 159 9.53 -1.00 -1.87
CA PRO A 159 8.59 -0.86 -2.97
C PRO A 159 8.46 0.56 -3.54
N LEU A 160 8.33 1.57 -2.65
CA LEU A 160 8.28 2.98 -3.05
C LEU A 160 9.52 3.43 -3.84
N SER A 161 10.71 2.95 -3.48
CA SER A 161 11.97 3.32 -4.15
C SER A 161 12.05 2.86 -5.61
N TRP A 162 11.27 1.83 -6.00
CA TRP A 162 11.18 1.35 -7.38
C TRP A 162 10.04 1.99 -8.18
N MET A 163 9.24 2.86 -7.58
CA MET A 163 8.20 3.60 -8.30
C MET A 163 8.82 4.78 -9.06
N ARG A 164 8.28 5.07 -10.25
CA ARG A 164 8.71 6.23 -11.05
C ARG A 164 8.13 7.51 -10.48
N SER A 165 6.88 7.47 -10.05
CA SER A 165 6.26 8.58 -9.31
C SER A 165 6.98 8.78 -7.99
N ARG A 166 7.36 10.02 -7.70
CA ARG A 166 7.96 10.39 -6.43
C ARG A 166 6.89 10.87 -5.47
N LEU A 167 6.98 10.45 -4.22
CA LEU A 167 6.18 11.02 -3.15
C LEU A 167 6.46 12.53 -3.05
N PRO A 168 5.44 13.36 -2.78
CA PRO A 168 5.65 14.77 -2.44
C PRO A 168 6.21 14.88 -1.01
N LEU A 169 7.43 14.39 -0.79
CA LEU A 169 8.08 14.27 0.52
C LEU A 169 8.10 15.59 1.31
N ARG A 170 8.15 16.74 0.62
CA ARG A 170 8.06 18.07 1.25
C ARG A 170 6.69 18.31 1.89
N ALA A 171 5.60 17.99 1.19
CA ALA A 171 4.25 18.09 1.73
C ALA A 171 4.08 17.12 2.92
N ILE A 172 4.53 15.88 2.75
CA ILE A 172 4.47 14.84 3.79
C ILE A 172 5.27 15.23 5.05
N ARG A 173 6.46 15.82 4.91
CA ARG A 173 7.28 16.30 6.03
C ARG A 173 6.64 17.49 6.76
N LYS A 174 5.98 18.41 6.03
CA LYS A 174 5.21 19.51 6.65
C LYS A 174 4.06 18.97 7.50
N LEU A 175 3.39 17.90 7.08
CA LEU A 175 2.30 17.28 7.85
C LEU A 175 2.79 16.66 9.18
N LYS A 176 4.04 16.14 9.23
CA LYS A 176 4.65 15.63 10.47
C LYS A 176 4.98 16.73 11.48
N ARG A 177 5.54 17.87 11.03
CA ARG A 177 5.97 18.97 11.92
C ARG A 177 4.83 19.57 12.75
N ARG A 178 3.62 19.69 12.18
CA ARG A 178 2.43 20.17 12.91
C ARG A 178 2.00 19.28 14.09
N ARG A 179 2.56 18.07 14.25
CA ARG A 179 2.32 17.24 15.45
C ARG A 179 3.10 17.74 16.67
N GLY A 180 4.23 18.42 16.47
CA GLY A 180 5.12 18.86 17.55
C GLY A 180 4.82 20.26 18.11
N GLU A 181 3.90 21.02 17.51
CA GLU A 181 3.51 22.37 17.97
C GLU A 181 2.15 22.40 18.69
N ALA A 182 1.40 21.28 18.70
CA ALA A 182 0.09 21.21 19.36
C ALA A 182 0.14 20.62 20.79
N ASP A 183 1.30 20.10 21.23
CA ASP A 183 1.51 19.56 22.60
C ASP A 183 2.27 20.54 23.52
N THR A 184 2.37 21.81 23.13
CA THR A 184 2.86 22.89 24.01
C THR A 184 1.95 24.11 23.87
N ALA A 185 0.76 24.03 24.45
CA ALA A 185 0.04 25.21 24.91
C ALA A 185 -0.29 24.96 26.40
N PRO A 186 -0.04 25.93 27.28
CA PRO A 186 -0.07 25.76 28.73
C PRO A 186 -1.44 25.39 29.28
#